data_AF-A0A9E2PT99-F1
#
_entry.id   AF-A0A9E2PT99-F1
#
_cell.length_a   1.000
_cell.length_b   1.000
_cell.length_c   1.000
_cell.angle_alpha   90.00
_cell.angle_beta   90.00
_cell.angle_gamma   90.00
#
_symmetry.space_group_name_H-M   'P 1'
#
loop_
_entity.id
_entity.type
_entity.pdbx_description
1 polymer ?
#
loop_
_entity_poly.entity_id
_entity_poly.type
_entity_poly.pdbx_seq_one_letter_code
_entity_poly.pdbx_strand_id
1 'polypeptide(L)' 'MKDKIILLVEDNPSDIGLTKRAFEKHRITNELVVAENGQEALDYLFGAGAHAGRSVTDLPTVVLL' A
#
# COMPACT_ATOMS: atom_id res chain seq x y z
N MET A 1 -5.12 16.72 8.40
CA MET A 1 -5.63 15.33 8.44
C MET A 1 -4.51 14.46 7.93
N LYS A 2 -4.17 13.36 8.61
CA LYS A 2 -3.21 12.40 8.05
C LYS A 2 -3.87 11.75 6.83
N ASP A 3 -3.21 11.79 5.68
CA ASP A 3 -3.70 11.08 4.51
C ASP A 3 -3.81 9.60 4.87
N LYS A 4 -5.00 9.02 4.69
CA LYS A 4 -5.27 7.63 5.03
C LYS A 4 -4.63 6.76 3.94
N ILE A 5 -3.55 6.06 4.26
CA ILE A 5 -2.84 5.21 3.30
C ILE A 5 -3.57 3.86 3.14
N ILE A 6 -3.59 3.33 1.92
CA ILE A 6 -4.01 1.97 1.60
C ILE A 6 -2.77 1.20 1.10
N LEU A 7 -2.52 0.03 1.67
CA LEU A 7 -1.47 -0.88 1.22
C LEU A 7 -2.10 -1.98 0.38
N LEU A 8 -1.63 -2.16 -0.85
CA LEU A 8 -1.99 -3.26 -1.74
C LEU A 8 -0.80 -4.23 -1.80
N VAL A 9 -1.03 -5.49 -1.46
CA VAL A 9 -0.04 -6.57 -1.61
C VAL A 9 -0.45 -7.39 -2.83
N GLU A 10 0.28 -7.24 -3.93
CA GLU A 10 -0.06 -7.88 -5.21
C GLU A 10 1.21 -8.02 -6.05
N ASP A 11 1.49 -9.21 -6.57
CA ASP A 11 2.67 -9.50 -7.39
C ASP A 11 2.37 -9.44 -8.90
N ASN A 12 1.09 -9.44 -9.28
CA ASN A 12 0.67 -9.35 -10.66
C ASN A 12 0.50 -7.89 -11.14
N PRO A 13 1.30 -7.42 -12.12
CA PRO A 13 1.22 -6.05 -12.63
C PRO A 13 -0.13 -5.73 -13.28
N SER A 14 -0.83 -6.73 -13.83
CA SER A 14 -2.19 -6.56 -14.37
C SER A 14 -3.18 -6.21 -13.25
N ASP A 15 -3.12 -6.91 -12.13
CA ASP A 15 -4.06 -6.76 -11.01
C ASP A 15 -3.78 -5.46 -10.22
N ILE A 16 -2.50 -5.08 -10.09
CA ILE A 16 -2.10 -3.74 -9.65
C ILE A 16 -2.75 -2.67 -10.53
N GLY A 17 -2.65 -2.82 -11.86
CA GLY A 17 -3.22 -1.87 -12.82
C GLY A 17 -4.74 -1.78 -12.74
N LEU A 18 -5.43 -2.92 -12.61
CA LEU A 18 -6.87 -2.98 -12.42
C LEU A 18 -7.30 -2.29 -11.12
N THR A 19 -6.58 -2.53 -10.02
CA THR A 19 -6.86 -1.92 -8.72
C THR A 19 -6.66 -0.40 -8.76
N LYS A 20 -5.54 0.09 -9.33
CA LYS A 20 -5.30 1.53 -9.53
C LYS A 20 -6.41 2.18 -10.33
N ARG A 21 -6.81 1.57 -11.45
CA ARG A 21 -7.92 2.06 -12.29
C ARG A 21 -9.25 2.07 -11.55
N ALA A 22 -9.52 1.07 -10.70
CA ALA A 22 -10.72 1.03 -9.88
C ALA A 22 -10.73 2.19 -8.86
N PHE A 23 -9.59 2.51 -8.24
CA PHE A 23 -9.46 3.62 -7.30
C PHE A 23 -9.72 4.96 -7.99
N GLU A 24 -9.10 5.18 -9.16
CA GLU A 24 -9.31 6.38 -9.98
C GLU A 24 -10.78 6.53 -10.38
N LYS A 25 -11.41 5.45 -10.86
CA LYS A 25 -12.82 5.45 -11.29
C LYS A 25 -13.77 5.85 -10.16
N HIS A 26 -13.48 5.45 -8.93
CA HIS A 26 -14.32 5.75 -7.76
C HIS A 26 -13.84 6.99 -6.99
N ARG A 27 -12.86 7.74 -7.52
CA ARG A 27 -12.30 8.95 -6.91
C ARG A 27 -11.78 8.71 -5.50
N ILE A 28 -11.17 7.54 -5.27
CA ILE A 28 -10.44 7.25 -4.03
C ILE A 28 -9.12 8.01 -4.10
N THR A 29 -8.99 9.07 -3.29
CA THR A 29 -7.81 9.96 -3.29
C THR A 29 -6.75 9.56 -2.27
N ASN A 30 -6.96 8.45 -1.58
CA ASN A 30 -6.01 7.87 -0.65
C ASN A 30 -4.72 7.49 -1.36
N GLU A 31 -3.58 7.70 -0.70
CA GLU A 31 -2.31 7.17 -1.18
C GLU A 31 -2.38 5.64 -1.23
N LEU A 32 -2.13 5.08 -2.41
CA LEU A 32 -2.06 3.64 -2.63
C LEU A 32 -0.59 3.23 -2.74
N VAL A 33 -0.09 2.58 -1.69
CA VAL A 33 1.23 1.95 -1.68
C VAL A 33 1.08 0.52 -2.15
N VAL A 34 1.96 0.08 -3.05
CA VAL A 34 1.99 -1.30 -3.55
C VAL A 34 3.21 -2.00 -2.97
N ALA A 35 3.01 -3.21 -2.46
CA ALA A 35 4.06 -4.16 -2.11
C ALA A 35 3.91 -5.38 -3.03
N GLU A 36 4.99 -5.77 -3.71
CA GLU A 36 4.98 -6.85 -4.71
C GLU A 36 5.03 -8.24 -4.09
N ASN A 37 5.21 -8.36 -2.78
CA ASN A 37 5.21 -9.62 -2.07
C ASN A 37 4.98 -9.42 -0.56
N GLY A 38 4.83 -10.54 0.16
CA GLY A 38 4.61 -10.53 1.60
C GLY A 38 5.78 -9.95 2.41
N GLN A 39 7.03 -10.14 1.97
CA GLN A 39 8.18 -9.59 2.70
C GLN A 39 8.21 -8.07 2.59
N GLU A 40 7.98 -7.51 1.40
CA GLU A 40 7.88 -6.06 1.20
C GLU A 40 6.71 -5.46 1.99
N ALA A 41 5.57 -6.17 2.06
CA ALA A 41 4.44 -5.75 2.89
C ALA A 41 4.80 -5.70 4.39
N LEU A 42 5.52 -6.72 4.90
CA LEU A 42 6.00 -6.73 6.28
C LEU A 42 7.03 -5.62 6.53
N ASP A 43 7.97 -5.43 5.60
CA ASP A 43 8.97 -4.36 5.66
C ASP A 43 8.29 -2.99 5.73
N TYR A 44 7.22 -2.77 4.96
CA TYR A 44 6.41 -1.56 5.01
C TYR A 44 5.71 -1.35 6.36
N LEU A 45 5.05 -2.40 6.86
CA LEU A 45 4.28 -2.36 8.11
C LEU A 45 5.16 -2.11 9.34
N PHE A 46 6.35 -2.72 9.37
CA PHE A 46 7.28 -2.64 10.49
C PHE A 46 8.40 -1.61 10.30
N GLY A 47 8.39 -0.85 9.20
CA GLY A 47 9.42 0.16 8.92
C GLY A 47 10.82 -0.44 8.84
N ALA A 48 10.94 -1.59 8.18
CA ALA A 48 12.17 -2.34 7.98
C ALA A 48 12.55 -2.37 6.48
N GLY A 49 13.71 -2.95 6.16
CA GLY A 49 14.17 -3.12 4.77
C GLY A 49 14.20 -1.79 4.01
N ALA A 50 13.55 -1.77 2.84
CA ALA A 50 13.44 -0.57 2.00
C ALA A 50 12.64 0.58 2.64
N HIS A 51 11.87 0.30 3.71
CA HIS A 51 11.07 1.27 4.45
C HIS A 51 11.68 1.62 5.82
N ALA A 52 12.97 1.34 6.01
CA ALA A 52 13.71 1.72 7.22
C ALA A 52 13.60 3.22 7.50
N GLY A 53 13.18 3.58 8.72
CA GLY A 53 13.01 4.98 9.15
C GLY A 53 11.61 5.55 8.97
N ARG A 54 10.69 4.79 8.34
CA ARG A 54 9.25 5.09 8.37
C ARG A 54 8.72 4.99 9.79
N SER A 55 7.80 5.89 10.18
CA SER A 55 7.13 5.76 11.46
C SER A 55 6.17 4.57 11.45
N VAL A 56 6.42 3.57 12.30
CA VAL A 56 5.54 2.40 12.47
C VAL A 56 4.17 2.76 13.07
N THR A 57 3.99 3.99 13.57
CA THR A 57 2.68 4.50 14.00
C THR A 57 1.78 4.87 12.83
N ASP A 58 2.34 5.00 11.63
CA ASP A 58 1.64 5.54 10.47
C ASP A 58 1.10 4.40 9.61
N LEU A 59 0.44 3.43 10.24
CA LEU A 59 -0.02 2.22 9.57
C LEU A 59 -1.05 2.52 8.46
N PRO A 60 -1.08 1.69 7.40
CA PRO A 60 -2.15 1.76 6.42
C PRO A 60 -3.50 1.55 7.11
N THR A 61 -4.52 2.28 6.66
CA THR A 61 -5.89 2.15 7.19
C THR A 61 -6.54 0.85 6.73
N VAL A 62 -6.15 0.37 5.54
CA VAL A 62 -6.63 -0.87 4.94
C VAL A 62 -5.44 -1.56 4.26
N VAL A 63 -5.36 -2.88 4.41
CA VAL A 63 -4.46 -3.75 3.63
C VAL A 63 -5.32 -4.60 2.71
N LEU A 64 -5.02 -4.56 1.41
CA LEU A 64 -5.61 -5.39 0.38
C LEU A 64 -4.59 -6.48 0.01
N LEU A 65 -5.06 -7.72 -0.15
CA LEU A 65 -4.27 -8.92 -0.44
C LEU A 65 -4.69 -9.53 -1.77
#